data_AF-F8JTF9-F1
#
_entry.id   AF-F8JTF9-F1
#
_cell.length_a   1.000
_cell.length_b   1.000
_cell.length_c   1.000
_cell.angle_alpha   90.00
_cell.angle_beta   90.00
_cell.angle_gamma   90.00
#
_symmetry.space_group_name_H-M   'P 1'
#
loop_
_entity.id
_entity.type
_entity.pdbx_description
1 polymer ?
#
loop_
_entity_poly.entity_id
_entity_poly.type
_entity_poly.pdbx_seq_one_letter_code
_entity_poly.pdbx_strand_id
1 'polypeptide(L)'
;MKFPISGQAIELARKLAGKKYRFPDDETAVAELLERWHLGLGLTMAERRIALRQAREQSVFDLPATEDDDIRTLPSVARIFADARALDEETVEGAGVDEAEPYEGLAPSDDDEEDELDGPDAADDFYADALEDA
;
A
#
# COMPACT_ATOMS: atom_id res chain seq x y z
N MET A 1 18.24 16.21 -23.13
CA MET A 1 17.28 15.07 -23.09
C MET A 1 15.94 15.54 -23.64
N LYS A 2 15.17 14.69 -24.33
CA LYS A 2 13.81 15.03 -24.76
C LYS A 2 12.83 14.38 -23.77
N PHE A 3 12.20 15.20 -22.93
CA PHE A 3 11.19 14.73 -21.98
C PHE A 3 9.84 14.55 -22.68
N PRO A 4 9.03 13.52 -22.33
CA PRO A 4 7.71 13.28 -22.91
C PRO A 4 6.64 14.22 -22.30
N ILE A 5 6.93 15.51 -22.26
CA ILE A 5 6.04 16.57 -21.74
C ILE A 5 5.97 17.72 -22.75
N SER A 6 4.91 18.53 -22.65
CA SER A 6 4.73 19.65 -23.58
C SER A 6 5.85 20.69 -23.45
N GLY A 7 6.16 21.41 -24.54
CA GLY A 7 7.19 22.45 -24.52
C GLY A 7 6.91 23.56 -23.50
N GLN A 8 5.63 23.93 -23.34
CA GLN A 8 5.19 24.91 -22.34
C GLN A 8 5.41 24.42 -20.90
N ALA A 9 5.24 23.12 -20.65
CA ALA A 9 5.53 22.54 -19.33
C ALA A 9 7.02 22.66 -18.98
N ILE A 10 7.93 22.45 -19.95
CA ILE A 10 9.38 22.60 -19.74
C ILE A 10 9.75 24.05 -19.42
N GLU A 11 9.14 25.03 -20.09
CA GLU A 11 9.38 26.45 -19.78
C GLU A 11 8.94 26.82 -18.36
N LEU A 12 7.80 26.30 -17.93
CA LEU A 12 7.29 26.50 -16.57
C LEU A 12 8.18 25.80 -15.54
N ALA A 13 8.63 24.58 -15.83
CA ALA A 13 9.56 23.81 -15.02
C ALA A 13 10.86 24.59 -14.76
N ARG A 14 11.48 25.17 -15.80
CA ARG A 14 12.71 25.99 -15.64
C ARG A 14 12.47 27.23 -14.80
N LYS A 15 11.32 27.90 -14.97
CA LYS A 15 10.94 29.07 -14.16
C LYS A 15 10.78 28.70 -12.68
N LEU A 16 10.22 27.53 -12.38
CA LEU A 16 10.11 27.02 -11.01
C LEU A 16 11.48 26.74 -10.42
N ALA A 17 12.30 25.95 -11.10
CA ALA A 17 13.63 25.58 -10.61
C ALA A 17 14.56 26.79 -10.50
N GLY A 18 14.45 27.80 -11.38
CA GLY A 18 15.23 29.04 -11.29
C GLY A 18 14.93 29.88 -10.03
N LYS A 19 13.83 29.63 -9.31
CA LYS A 19 13.56 30.25 -8.01
C LYS A 19 14.32 29.57 -6.87
N LYS A 20 14.57 28.26 -6.98
CA LYS A 20 15.21 27.44 -5.93
C LYS A 20 16.72 27.26 -6.17
N TYR A 21 17.16 27.20 -7.42
CA TYR A 21 18.53 26.88 -7.80
C TYR A 21 19.15 27.96 -8.67
N ARG A 22 20.44 28.23 -8.44
CA ARG A 22 21.21 29.26 -9.16
C ARG A 22 21.47 28.89 -10.63
N PHE A 23 21.60 27.60 -10.91
CA PHE A 23 21.81 27.00 -12.23
C PHE A 23 20.97 25.71 -12.34
N PRO A 24 19.69 25.82 -12.72
CA PRO A 24 18.82 24.65 -12.83
C PRO A 24 19.11 23.88 -14.14
N ASP A 25 19.27 22.56 -14.05
CA ASP A 25 19.27 21.66 -15.21
C ASP A 25 17.83 21.29 -15.60
N ASP A 26 17.61 20.85 -16.84
CA ASP A 26 16.29 20.45 -17.33
C ASP A 26 15.72 19.27 -16.51
N GLU A 27 16.56 18.37 -16.01
CA GLU A 27 16.14 17.27 -15.13
C GLU A 27 15.64 17.77 -13.77
N THR A 28 16.39 18.68 -13.14
CA THR A 28 16.00 19.30 -11.85
C THR A 28 14.74 20.15 -12.01
N ALA A 29 14.58 20.82 -13.15
CA ALA A 29 13.39 21.56 -13.50
C ALA A 29 12.15 20.67 -13.58
N VAL A 30 12.25 19.54 -14.26
CA VAL A 30 11.13 18.59 -14.39
C VAL A 30 10.80 17.95 -13.04
N ALA A 31 11.79 17.62 -12.21
CA ALA A 31 11.56 17.10 -10.86
C ALA A 31 10.73 18.09 -10.01
N GLU A 32 11.09 19.37 -10.03
CA GLU A 32 10.36 20.45 -9.32
C GLU A 32 8.94 20.63 -9.85
N LEU A 33 8.73 20.46 -11.17
CA LEU A 33 7.40 20.49 -11.75
C LEU A 33 6.53 19.32 -11.26
N LEU A 34 7.09 18.11 -11.25
CA LEU A 34 6.39 16.90 -10.79
C LEU A 34 6.07 16.96 -9.31
N GLU A 35 6.99 17.48 -8.49
CA GLU A 35 6.76 17.72 -7.06
C GLU A 35 5.57 18.67 -6.85
N ARG A 36 5.50 19.77 -7.61
CA ARG A 36 4.37 20.71 -7.54
C ARG A 36 3.04 20.09 -7.98
N TRP A 37 3.08 19.16 -8.93
CA TRP A 37 1.89 18.41 -9.36
C TRP A 37 1.54 17.26 -8.42
N HIS A 38 2.30 17.06 -7.33
CA HIS A 38 2.17 15.93 -6.42
C HIS A 38 2.27 14.58 -7.13
N LEU A 39 2.91 14.53 -8.29
CA LEU A 39 3.17 13.30 -9.03
C LEU A 39 4.45 12.66 -8.48
N GLY A 40 4.33 12.06 -7.29
CA GLY A 40 5.37 11.28 -6.65
C GLY A 40 4.92 9.84 -6.41
N LEU A 41 5.88 8.92 -6.36
CA LEU A 41 5.62 7.56 -5.88
C LEU A 41 5.56 7.59 -4.35
N GLY A 42 4.38 7.89 -3.80
CA GLY A 42 4.10 7.74 -2.36
C GLY A 42 4.09 9.02 -1.52
N LEU A 43 3.83 10.17 -2.15
CA LEU A 43 3.59 11.43 -1.42
C LEU A 43 2.24 11.39 -0.71
N THR A 44 1.28 10.64 -1.24
CA THR A 44 -0.01 10.36 -0.59
C THR A 44 -0.15 8.89 -0.17
N MET A 45 -1.06 8.61 0.78
CA MET A 45 -1.37 7.24 1.21
C MET A 45 -1.91 6.37 0.07
N ALA A 46 -2.70 6.97 -0.84
CA ALA A 46 -3.23 6.29 -2.01
C ALA A 46 -2.11 5.90 -2.99
N GLU A 47 -1.21 6.83 -3.33
CA GLU A 47 -0.04 6.55 -4.16
C GLU A 47 0.88 5.51 -3.53
N ARG A 48 1.09 5.57 -2.21
CA ARG A 48 1.91 4.58 -1.50
C ARG A 48 1.31 3.18 -1.64
N ARG A 49 -0.01 3.04 -1.53
CA ARG A 49 -0.70 1.76 -1.74
C ARG A 49 -0.54 1.27 -3.18
N ILE A 50 -0.69 2.16 -4.17
CA ILE A 50 -0.52 1.82 -5.59
C ILE A 50 0.93 1.41 -5.88
N ALA A 51 1.92 2.17 -5.39
CA ALA A 51 3.33 1.88 -5.55
C ALA A 51 3.70 0.53 -4.91
N LEU A 52 3.20 0.24 -3.71
CA LEU A 52 3.40 -1.05 -3.05
C LEU A 52 2.73 -2.21 -3.78
N ARG A 53 1.51 -2.01 -4.30
CA ARG A 53 0.83 -3.02 -5.13
C ARG A 53 1.66 -3.31 -6.38
N GLN A 54 2.09 -2.27 -7.10
CA GLN A 54 2.91 -2.40 -8.29
C GLN A 54 4.26 -3.07 -7.98
N ALA A 55 4.92 -2.72 -6.88
CA ALA A 55 6.16 -3.37 -6.45
C ALA A 55 5.95 -4.86 -6.14
N ARG A 56 4.82 -5.23 -5.53
CA ARG A 56 4.44 -6.63 -5.31
C ARG A 56 4.18 -7.36 -6.63
N GLU A 57 3.45 -6.75 -7.56
CA GLU A 57 3.22 -7.30 -8.90
C GLU A 57 4.52 -7.46 -9.68
N GLN A 58 5.47 -6.53 -9.53
CA GLN A 58 6.80 -6.62 -10.13
C GLN A 58 7.71 -7.64 -9.41
N SER A 59 7.53 -7.90 -8.10
CA SER A 59 8.22 -9.01 -7.42
C SER A 59 7.78 -10.40 -7.86
N VAL A 60 6.73 -10.49 -8.69
CA VAL A 60 6.36 -11.74 -9.40
C VAL A 60 7.34 -12.06 -10.53
N PHE A 61 8.24 -11.15 -10.91
CA PHE A 61 9.41 -11.52 -11.71
C PHE A 61 10.29 -12.46 -10.89
N ASP A 62 10.39 -13.71 -11.36
CA ASP A 62 11.14 -14.81 -10.75
C ASP A 62 12.58 -14.37 -10.47
N LEU A 63 12.88 -14.05 -9.21
CA LEU A 63 14.27 -13.90 -8.79
C LEU A 63 14.92 -15.28 -8.93
N PRO A 64 16.16 -15.37 -9.47
CA PRO A 64 16.81 -16.66 -9.57
C PRO A 64 16.84 -17.31 -8.19
N ALA A 65 16.32 -18.54 -8.10
CA ALA A 65 16.29 -19.29 -6.86
C ALA A 65 17.71 -19.30 -6.26
N THR A 66 17.88 -18.64 -5.12
CA THR A 66 19.11 -18.77 -4.35
C THR A 66 19.09 -20.17 -3.75
N GLU A 67 20.05 -21.00 -4.13
CA GLU A 67 20.14 -22.43 -3.77
C GLU A 67 20.18 -22.69 -2.25
N ASP A 68 20.25 -21.64 -1.43
CA ASP A 68 20.45 -21.67 0.02
C ASP A 68 19.21 -21.24 0.85
N ASP A 69 18.06 -20.93 0.24
CA ASP A 69 16.87 -20.42 0.95
C ASP A 69 15.98 -21.53 1.55
N ASP A 70 16.53 -22.70 1.89
CA ASP A 70 15.79 -23.66 2.70
C ASP A 70 15.76 -23.16 4.14
N ILE A 71 14.69 -22.44 4.46
CA ILE A 71 14.35 -21.88 5.78
C ILE A 71 14.49 -22.94 6.90
N ARG A 72 14.36 -24.23 6.56
CA ARG A 72 14.53 -25.36 7.50
C ARG A 72 15.97 -25.54 8.00
N THR A 73 16.96 -25.03 7.28
CA THR A 73 18.37 -25.06 7.70
C THR A 73 18.68 -24.01 8.77
N LEU A 74 17.79 -23.03 8.97
CA LEU A 74 17.96 -22.00 9.98
C LEU A 74 17.84 -22.62 11.39
N PRO A 75 18.82 -22.39 12.29
CA PRO A 75 18.87 -23.05 13.60
C PRO A 75 17.65 -22.81 14.49
N SER A 76 17.00 -21.65 14.36
CA SER A 76 15.79 -21.30 15.11
C SER A 76 14.57 -22.08 14.61
N VAL A 77 14.42 -22.22 13.29
CA VAL A 77 13.33 -22.96 12.65
C VAL A 77 13.52 -24.47 12.86
N ALA A 78 14.75 -24.96 12.75
CA ALA A 78 15.09 -26.36 13.02
C ALA A 78 14.70 -26.82 14.43
N ARG A 79 14.83 -25.95 15.46
CA ARG A 79 14.37 -26.27 16.83
C ARG A 79 12.87 -26.46 16.93
N ILE A 80 12.08 -25.61 16.29
CA ILE A 80 10.61 -25.69 16.32
C ILE A 80 10.14 -27.03 15.72
N PHE A 81 10.75 -27.45 14.61
CA PHE A 81 10.44 -28.75 14.00
C PHE A 81 10.94 -29.94 14.81
N ALA A 82 12.05 -29.80 15.54
CA ALA A 82 12.53 -30.84 16.45
C ALA A 82 11.61 -31.00 17.67
N ASP A 83 11.11 -29.89 18.24
CA ASP A 83 10.18 -29.91 19.37
C ASP A 83 8.82 -30.48 18.94
N ALA A 84 8.30 -30.12 17.75
CA ALA A 84 7.07 -30.70 17.22
C ALA A 84 7.16 -32.22 17.02
N ARG A 85 8.33 -32.72 16.60
CA ARG A 85 8.58 -34.16 16.45
C ARG A 85 8.72 -34.88 17.80
N ALA A 86 9.16 -34.19 18.85
CA ALA A 86 9.22 -34.74 20.20
C ALA A 86 7.81 -34.90 20.81
N LEU A 87 6.85 -34.06 20.44
CA LEU A 87 5.45 -34.15 20.88
C LEU A 87 4.70 -35.35 20.25
N ASP A 88 5.14 -35.85 19.08
CA ASP A 88 4.56 -37.03 18.44
C ASP A 88 5.03 -38.36 19.06
N GLU A 89 6.16 -38.39 19.77
CA GLU A 89 6.70 -39.60 20.42
C GLU A 89 6.18 -39.81 21.85
N GLU A 90 5.49 -38.82 22.44
CA GLU A 90 4.88 -38.88 23.78
C GLU A 90 3.36 -39.08 23.72
N THR A 91 2.88 -40.09 22.99
CA THR A 91 1.51 -40.58 23.19
C THR A 91 1.47 -41.57 24.35
N VAL A 92 1.35 -41.07 25.58
CA VAL A 92 0.86 -41.87 26.72
C VAL A 92 -0.19 -41.07 27.49
N GLU A 93 -1.44 -41.46 27.23
CA GLU A 93 -2.65 -41.32 28.04
C GLU A 93 -3.02 -39.94 28.64
N GLY A 94 -4.03 -39.32 28.02
CA GLY A 94 -5.17 -38.81 28.78
C GLY A 94 -5.21 -37.30 29.06
N ALA A 95 -5.76 -36.54 28.12
CA ALA A 95 -6.69 -35.44 28.39
C ALA A 95 -7.33 -35.03 27.05
N GLY A 96 -8.65 -34.86 27.05
CA GLY A 96 -9.46 -34.63 25.86
C GLY A 96 -8.93 -33.50 24.97
N VAL A 97 -8.83 -33.82 23.69
CA VAL A 97 -8.78 -32.82 22.63
C VAL A 97 -10.15 -32.16 22.64
N ASP A 98 -10.29 -31.02 23.29
CA ASP A 98 -11.38 -30.10 22.98
C ASP A 98 -11.07 -29.64 21.55
N GLU A 99 -11.82 -30.21 20.59
CA GLU A 99 -11.80 -29.80 19.20
C GLU A 99 -12.03 -28.28 19.19
N ALA A 100 -10.99 -27.52 18.86
CA ALA A 100 -11.15 -26.10 18.63
C ALA A 100 -12.12 -25.94 17.47
N GLU A 101 -13.37 -25.59 17.80
CA GLU A 101 -14.40 -25.23 16.84
C GLU A 101 -13.79 -24.32 15.77
N PRO A 102 -14.03 -24.59 14.46
CA PRO A 102 -13.55 -23.73 13.41
C PRO A 102 -14.03 -22.31 13.70
N TYR A 103 -13.10 -21.35 13.80
CA TYR A 103 -13.46 -19.94 13.79
C TYR A 103 -14.11 -19.65 12.43
N GLU A 104 -15.44 -19.69 12.40
CA GLU A 104 -16.23 -19.03 11.36
C GLU A 104 -15.91 -17.54 11.51
N GLY A 105 -14.87 -17.11 10.81
CA GLY A 105 -14.54 -15.70 10.70
C GLY A 105 -15.78 -14.93 10.28
N LEU A 106 -15.88 -13.69 10.74
CA LEU A 106 -16.90 -12.76 10.22
C LEU A 106 -16.90 -12.91 8.71
N ALA A 107 -18.02 -13.36 8.16
CA ALA A 107 -18.27 -13.24 6.74
C ALA A 107 -17.94 -11.78 6.36
N PRO A 108 -17.31 -11.53 5.21
CA PRO A 108 -17.18 -10.16 4.72
C PRO A 108 -18.60 -9.62 4.54
N SER A 109 -19.10 -8.91 5.55
CA SER A 109 -20.30 -8.11 5.47
C SER A 109 -19.90 -6.91 4.65
N ASP A 110 -20.34 -6.89 3.41
CA ASP A 110 -20.41 -5.68 2.62
C ASP A 110 -21.53 -4.84 3.22
N ASP A 111 -21.25 -4.20 4.36
CA ASP A 111 -22.15 -3.33 5.12
C ASP A 111 -22.34 -1.96 4.41
N ASP A 112 -22.21 -1.98 3.09
CA ASP A 112 -22.59 -0.90 2.17
C ASP A 112 -24.05 -1.16 1.72
N GLU A 113 -24.96 -1.42 2.67
CA GLU A 113 -26.39 -1.42 2.38
C GLU A 113 -26.80 0.01 1.99
N GLU A 114 -26.99 0.23 0.69
CA GLU A 114 -27.35 1.50 0.03
C GLU A 114 -28.64 2.15 0.60
N ASP A 115 -29.36 1.45 1.47
CA ASP A 115 -30.64 1.86 2.09
C ASP A 115 -30.46 2.70 3.39
N GLU A 116 -29.25 2.83 3.95
CA GLU A 116 -29.01 3.69 5.14
C GLU A 116 -28.71 5.17 4.80
N LEU A 117 -28.58 5.54 3.52
CA LEU A 117 -28.23 6.91 3.12
C LEU A 117 -29.42 7.88 3.06
N ASP A 118 -30.66 7.39 3.09
CA ASP A 118 -31.88 8.22 3.08
C ASP A 118 -32.44 8.42 4.50
N GLY A 119 -31.55 8.77 5.44
CA GLY A 119 -31.96 9.36 6.71
C GLY A 119 -32.74 10.66 6.48
N PRO A 120 -33.69 11.02 7.37
CA PRO A 120 -34.61 12.15 7.19
C PRO A 120 -33.95 13.54 7.07
N ASP A 121 -32.63 13.63 7.18
CA ASP A 121 -31.82 14.84 7.07
C ASP A 121 -31.18 15.04 5.68
N ALA A 122 -31.43 14.18 4.69
CA ALA A 122 -30.95 14.37 3.31
C ALA A 122 -31.61 15.56 2.56
N ALA A 123 -32.59 16.24 3.18
CA ALA A 123 -33.32 17.34 2.56
C ALA A 123 -32.76 18.73 2.89
N ASP A 124 -31.92 18.87 3.92
CA ASP A 124 -31.33 20.15 4.31
C ASP A 124 -29.80 20.07 4.12
N ASP A 125 -29.34 20.39 2.90
CA ASP A 125 -27.93 20.60 2.60
C ASP A 125 -27.38 21.69 3.53
N PHE A 126 -26.77 21.29 4.65
CA PHE A 126 -26.20 22.15 5.69
C PHE A 126 -25.22 23.22 5.15
N TYR A 127 -24.74 23.06 3.92
CA TYR A 127 -23.83 23.97 3.23
C TYR A 127 -24.46 24.79 2.10
N ALA A 128 -25.76 24.68 1.85
CA ALA A 128 -26.44 25.42 0.78
C ALA A 128 -26.25 26.94 0.93
N ASP A 129 -26.31 27.44 2.16
CA ASP A 129 -26.26 28.88 2.46
C ASP A 129 -24.82 29.38 2.64
N ALA A 130 -23.81 28.50 2.65
CA ALA A 130 -22.43 28.87 2.96
C ALA A 130 -21.74 29.68 1.84
N LEU A 131 -22.34 29.75 0.65
CA LEU A 131 -21.82 30.46 -0.52
C LEU A 131 -22.67 31.69 -0.92
N GLU A 132 -23.77 31.97 -0.23
CA GLU A 132 -24.56 33.19 -0.43
C GLU A 132 -24.12 34.29 0.56
N ASP A 133 -23.02 34.98 0.27
CA ASP A 133 -22.90 36.43 0.54
C ASP A 133 -21.75 37.08 -0.25
N ALA A 134 -22.13 38.00 -1.14
CA ALA A 134 -21.41 39.21 -1.52
C ALA A 134 -22.38 40.23 -2.15
#